data_AF-A0AA92LUZ4-F1
#
_entry.id   AF-A0AA92LUZ4-F1
#
_cell.length_a   1.000
_cell.length_b   1.000
_cell.length_c   1.000
_cell.angle_alpha   90.00
_cell.angle_beta   90.00
_cell.angle_gamma   90.00
#
_symmetry.space_group_name_H-M   'P 1'
#
loop_
_entity.id
_entity.type
_entity.pdbx_description
1 polymer ?
#
loop_
_entity_poly.entity_id
_entity_poly.type
_entity_poly.pdbx_seq_one_letter_code
_entity_poly.pdbx_strand_id
1 'polypeptide(L)'
;MNTRTTTGLVATGWSVIFSLFTAFAAYANTSPNCSDVLAGNTTSVSQKMMVLLGEDITKSNRITTVIPAENNPFVTEALVSVSNDVSPNGRLPQKTLEEIRKVRSDLEKAAQEVSRLQGTFEVAFVSLIDGYCQFSNHELTQHAKIDFDHLEGLTLYSIPALLAMVDQSYAMAENRIASEQVQLSNIEKEQQRQKQQASAAAAARYQNGNVLVKVENFDGSNVTFSVTNVGSQGSLQPNFNTFNAYRTESGELVYKSESLLNLADTAGNTLETMGIAELSSRGGNNLSISPGETRKFVTSIASEVAPHTQLSLEFPAKVLNTEQDFTLSFSDTTAVATANVN
;
A
#
# COMPACT_ATOMS: atom_id res chain seq x y z
N MET A 1 -47.20 -47.01 34.56
CA MET A 1 -46.19 -48.06 34.82
C MET A 1 -45.45 -48.33 33.52
N ASN A 2 -44.16 -47.98 33.50
CA ASN A 2 -43.08 -48.28 32.55
C ASN A 2 -43.30 -48.01 31.06
N THR A 3 -43.07 -46.75 30.68
CA THR A 3 -42.65 -46.34 29.33
C THR A 3 -41.21 -46.80 29.07
N ARG A 4 -41.06 -47.72 28.11
CA ARG A 4 -39.79 -48.04 27.44
C ARG A 4 -39.41 -46.88 26.52
N THR A 5 -38.20 -46.36 26.69
CA THR A 5 -37.60 -45.44 25.70
C THR A 5 -36.40 -46.14 25.08
N THR A 6 -36.53 -46.35 23.79
CA THR A 6 -35.54 -46.78 22.81
C THR A 6 -34.45 -45.72 22.67
N THR A 7 -33.17 -46.13 22.67
CA THR A 7 -32.09 -45.35 22.05
C THR A 7 -31.34 -46.26 21.11
N GLY A 8 -31.56 -46.03 19.82
CA GLY A 8 -30.90 -46.71 18.73
C GLY A 8 -29.46 -46.23 18.58
N LEU A 9 -28.56 -47.19 18.41
CA LEU A 9 -27.21 -46.96 17.92
C LEU A 9 -27.33 -46.67 16.42
N VAL A 10 -27.06 -45.43 16.01
CA VAL A 10 -26.95 -45.09 14.58
C VAL A 10 -25.56 -45.52 14.13
N ALA A 11 -25.52 -46.65 13.42
CA ALA A 11 -24.36 -47.08 12.67
C ALA A 11 -24.24 -46.20 11.41
N THR A 12 -23.26 -45.31 11.38
CA THR A 12 -22.70 -44.80 10.13
C THR A 12 -21.35 -45.47 9.94
N GLY A 13 -21.35 -46.55 9.16
CA GLY A 13 -20.15 -47.31 8.88
C GLY A 13 -19.22 -46.57 7.93
N TRP A 14 -17.92 -46.80 8.08
CA TRP A 14 -16.96 -46.90 6.99
C TRP A 14 -16.22 -48.23 7.16
N SER A 15 -16.45 -49.12 6.20
CA SER A 15 -15.82 -50.42 6.07
C SER A 15 -14.38 -50.27 5.57
N VAL A 16 -13.41 -50.74 6.35
CA VAL A 16 -12.04 -50.99 5.89
C VAL A 16 -11.71 -52.47 6.12
N ILE A 17 -11.17 -53.07 5.07
CA ILE A 17 -10.92 -54.49 4.87
C ILE A 17 -9.94 -55.02 5.91
N PHE A 18 -10.41 -55.93 6.79
CA PHE A 18 -9.52 -56.77 7.60
C PHE A 18 -9.03 -57.93 6.73
N SER A 19 -7.75 -57.95 6.41
CA SER A 19 -7.10 -59.15 5.89
C SER A 19 -5.80 -59.42 6.64
N LEU A 20 -5.76 -60.64 7.20
CA LEU A 20 -4.63 -61.44 7.70
C LEU A 20 -4.13 -61.17 9.13
N PHE A 21 -4.72 -61.90 10.08
CA PHE A 21 -3.96 -62.46 11.21
C PHE A 21 -4.01 -63.98 11.13
N THR A 22 -2.86 -64.59 10.86
CA THR A 22 -2.65 -66.04 10.99
C THR A 22 -2.67 -66.43 12.46
N ALA A 23 -3.55 -67.36 12.80
CA ALA A 23 -3.63 -67.96 14.13
C ALA A 23 -2.36 -68.77 14.45
N PHE A 24 -1.63 -68.36 15.48
CA PHE A 24 -0.75 -69.25 16.23
C PHE A 24 -1.30 -69.40 17.65
N ALA A 25 -1.72 -70.62 17.98
CA ALA A 25 -2.05 -71.02 19.34
C ALA A 25 -0.78 -71.59 20.01
N ALA A 26 -0.31 -70.92 21.07
CA ALA A 26 0.51 -71.51 22.13
C ALA A 26 0.42 -70.65 23.40
N TYR A 27 0.23 -71.31 24.54
CA TYR A 27 -0.17 -70.79 25.84
C TYR A 27 0.87 -69.90 26.55
N ALA A 28 0.43 -68.72 27.02
CA ALA A 28 0.67 -68.13 28.34
C ALA A 28 -0.27 -66.92 28.50
N ASN A 29 -0.88 -66.77 29.67
CA ASN A 29 -2.01 -65.89 29.94
C ASN A 29 -1.59 -64.41 30.11
N THR A 30 -1.11 -63.78 29.04
CA THR A 30 -0.86 -62.34 28.98
C THR A 30 -1.31 -61.82 27.63
N SER A 31 -2.51 -61.25 27.55
CA SER A 31 -2.90 -60.47 26.38
C SER A 31 -1.83 -59.40 26.10
N PRO A 32 -1.52 -59.10 24.82
CA PRO A 32 -0.58 -58.07 24.42
C PRO A 32 -0.84 -56.73 25.15
N ASN A 33 0.21 -55.95 25.41
CA ASN A 33 0.04 -54.66 26.06
C ASN A 33 -0.40 -53.60 25.04
N CYS A 34 -1.57 -52.97 25.25
CA CYS A 34 -2.04 -51.89 24.36
C CYS A 34 -1.04 -50.72 24.32
N SER A 35 -0.24 -50.52 25.37
CA SER A 35 0.82 -49.50 25.41
C SER A 35 1.90 -49.71 24.36
N ASP A 36 2.19 -50.94 23.94
CA ASP A 36 3.24 -51.22 22.95
C ASP A 36 2.83 -50.73 21.56
N VAL A 37 1.53 -50.80 21.25
CA VAL A 37 0.94 -50.26 20.01
C VAL A 37 1.01 -48.73 19.97
N LEU A 38 0.90 -48.09 21.14
CA LEU A 38 0.90 -46.63 21.27
C LEU A 38 2.33 -46.05 21.30
N ALA A 39 3.24 -46.66 22.08
CA ALA A 39 4.54 -46.09 22.45
C ALA A 39 5.38 -45.55 21.28
N GLY A 40 5.43 -46.29 20.16
CA GLY A 40 6.20 -45.86 18.98
C GLY A 40 5.62 -44.64 18.27
N ASN A 41 4.29 -44.55 18.20
CA ASN A 41 3.61 -43.44 17.52
C ASN A 41 3.55 -42.19 18.40
N THR A 42 3.28 -42.33 19.70
CA THR A 42 3.10 -41.17 20.59
C THR A 42 4.38 -40.35 20.74
N THR A 43 5.53 -41.00 20.94
CA THR A 43 6.81 -40.29 21.08
C THR A 43 7.21 -39.57 19.78
N SER A 44 7.05 -40.23 18.63
CA SER A 44 7.39 -39.63 17.33
C SER A 44 6.50 -38.42 17.00
N VAL A 45 5.20 -38.54 17.23
CA VAL A 45 4.25 -37.45 16.98
C VAL A 45 4.44 -36.31 17.98
N SER A 46 4.72 -36.61 19.26
CA SER A 46 5.07 -35.57 20.25
C SER A 46 6.27 -34.73 19.82
N GLN A 47 7.35 -35.35 19.35
CA GLN A 47 8.52 -34.62 18.84
C GLN A 47 8.15 -33.71 17.66
N LYS A 48 7.30 -34.19 16.74
CA LYS A 48 6.81 -33.38 15.63
C LYS A 48 5.92 -32.23 16.10
N MET A 49 5.04 -32.45 17.08
CA MET A 49 4.13 -31.42 17.60
C MET A 49 4.88 -30.35 18.39
N MET A 50 5.97 -30.69 19.08
CA MET A 50 6.82 -29.68 19.69
C MET A 50 7.44 -28.74 18.64
N VAL A 51 7.74 -29.25 17.43
CA VAL A 51 8.26 -28.42 16.34
C VAL A 51 7.16 -27.60 15.67
N LEU A 52 5.99 -28.18 15.45
CA LEU A 52 4.92 -27.56 14.65
C LEU A 52 3.98 -26.66 15.48
N LEU A 53 3.73 -27.01 16.74
CA LEU A 53 2.79 -26.33 17.64
C LEU A 53 3.43 -25.86 18.94
N GLY A 54 4.74 -26.09 19.15
CA GLY A 54 5.39 -25.83 20.44
C GLY A 54 4.89 -26.75 21.57
N GLU A 55 4.08 -27.75 21.24
CA GLU A 55 3.32 -28.54 22.21
C GLU A 55 3.83 -29.97 22.30
N ASP A 56 4.13 -30.39 23.53
CA ASP A 56 4.32 -31.81 23.83
C ASP A 56 2.99 -32.45 24.20
N ILE A 57 2.34 -33.06 23.21
CA ILE A 57 1.05 -33.75 23.36
C ILE A 57 1.09 -34.92 24.35
N THR A 58 2.27 -35.40 24.77
CA THR A 58 2.40 -36.45 25.81
C THR A 58 2.52 -35.90 27.22
N LYS A 59 2.89 -34.63 27.34
CA LYS A 59 3.04 -33.93 28.63
C LYS A 59 1.93 -32.93 28.90
N SER A 60 1.16 -32.60 27.87
CA SER A 60 0.33 -31.41 27.86
C SER A 60 -0.57 -31.30 29.07
N ASN A 61 -1.09 -32.37 29.69
CA ASN A 61 -1.91 -32.19 30.89
C ASN A 61 -2.31 -33.44 31.68
N ARG A 62 -1.35 -34.19 32.25
CA ARG A 62 -1.71 -35.13 33.35
C ARG A 62 -2.14 -34.42 34.65
N ILE A 63 -2.13 -33.08 34.69
CA ILE A 63 -2.41 -32.24 35.87
C ILE A 63 -3.67 -31.36 35.71
N THR A 64 -4.02 -30.85 34.51
CA THR A 64 -5.29 -30.13 34.30
C THR A 64 -6.18 -30.87 33.29
N THR A 65 -7.35 -31.31 33.74
CA THR A 65 -8.28 -32.16 32.97
C THR A 65 -9.08 -31.40 31.90
N VAL A 66 -8.61 -30.23 31.46
CA VAL A 66 -9.42 -29.34 30.61
C VAL A 66 -9.14 -29.65 29.13
N ILE A 67 -10.04 -30.42 28.53
CA ILE A 67 -10.05 -30.73 27.10
C ILE A 67 -10.48 -29.46 26.34
N PRO A 68 -9.81 -29.09 25.22
CA PRO A 68 -10.27 -28.01 24.37
C PRO A 68 -11.73 -28.19 23.95
N ALA A 69 -12.46 -27.09 23.89
CA ALA A 69 -13.86 -27.07 23.47
C ALA A 69 -14.13 -25.85 22.58
N GLU A 70 -15.27 -25.82 21.91
CA GLU A 70 -15.66 -24.73 20.99
C GLU A 70 -15.51 -23.33 21.62
N ASN A 71 -15.93 -23.16 22.88
CA ASN A 71 -15.83 -21.89 23.61
C ASN A 71 -14.48 -21.67 24.32
N ASN A 72 -13.61 -22.67 24.34
CA ASN A 72 -12.28 -22.59 24.94
C ASN A 72 -11.29 -23.47 24.16
N PRO A 73 -10.93 -23.07 22.93
CA PRO A 73 -10.16 -23.91 22.03
C PRO A 73 -8.68 -23.99 22.40
N PHE A 74 -8.13 -23.15 23.29
CA PHE A 74 -6.70 -23.15 23.64
C PHE A 74 -6.52 -23.28 25.15
N VAL A 75 -5.96 -24.41 25.59
CA VAL A 75 -5.90 -24.76 27.02
C VAL A 75 -4.48 -24.87 27.56
N THR A 76 -3.47 -24.78 26.69
CA THR A 76 -2.05 -24.90 27.05
C THR A 76 -1.33 -23.58 26.81
N GLU A 77 -0.29 -23.30 27.61
CA GLU A 77 0.53 -22.10 27.44
C GLU A 77 1.20 -22.06 26.05
N ALA A 78 1.66 -23.21 25.55
CA ALA A 78 2.25 -23.34 24.23
C ALA A 78 1.27 -22.91 23.13
N LEU A 79 0.04 -23.41 23.13
CA LEU A 79 -0.98 -23.07 22.14
C LEU A 79 -1.41 -21.61 22.22
N VAL A 80 -1.52 -21.06 23.44
CA VAL A 80 -1.81 -19.64 23.63
C VAL A 80 -0.68 -18.77 23.06
N SER A 81 0.58 -19.17 23.24
CA SER A 81 1.73 -18.48 22.64
C SER A 81 1.67 -18.53 21.11
N VAL A 82 1.42 -19.70 20.52
CA VAL A 82 1.26 -19.84 19.07
C VAL A 82 0.11 -18.97 18.55
N SER A 83 -1.03 -18.96 19.26
CA SER A 83 -2.17 -18.09 18.93
C SER A 83 -1.77 -16.62 18.88
N ASN A 84 -0.99 -16.13 19.85
CA ASN A 84 -0.50 -14.75 19.85
C ASN A 84 0.42 -14.45 18.66
N ASP A 85 1.27 -15.41 18.28
CA ASP A 85 2.20 -15.24 17.16
C ASP A 85 1.46 -15.18 15.82
N VAL A 86 0.42 -16.00 15.64
CA VAL A 86 -0.37 -16.09 14.40
C VAL A 86 -1.56 -15.14 14.34
N SER A 87 -1.81 -14.41 15.43
CA SER A 87 -2.96 -13.51 15.58
C SER A 87 -2.99 -12.41 14.50
N PRO A 88 -4.20 -12.00 14.06
CA PRO A 88 -4.39 -10.83 13.20
C PRO A 88 -3.86 -9.52 13.79
N ASN A 89 -3.75 -9.45 15.12
CA ASN A 89 -3.15 -8.31 15.82
C ASN A 89 -1.68 -8.57 16.21
N GLY A 90 -1.16 -9.76 15.87
CA GLY A 90 0.19 -10.20 16.16
C GLY A 90 1.18 -9.79 15.07
N ARG A 91 2.29 -10.52 15.00
CA ARG A 91 3.39 -10.23 14.07
C ARG A 91 3.20 -10.88 12.70
N LEU A 92 2.37 -11.91 12.59
CA LEU A 92 2.18 -12.66 11.35
C LEU A 92 1.74 -11.79 10.15
N PRO A 93 0.81 -10.82 10.27
CA PRO A 93 0.42 -9.95 9.14
C PRO A 93 1.52 -9.04 8.60
N GLN A 94 2.60 -8.84 9.38
CA GLN A 94 3.76 -8.04 8.98
C GLN A 94 4.78 -8.84 8.16
N LYS A 95 4.62 -10.17 8.08
CA LYS A 95 5.47 -11.06 7.30
C LYS A 95 5.06 -11.07 5.82
N THR A 96 5.87 -11.73 5.00
CA THR A 96 5.55 -11.99 3.58
C THR A 96 4.41 -12.99 3.44
N LEU A 97 3.67 -12.94 2.33
CA LEU A 97 2.57 -13.88 2.07
C LEU A 97 3.06 -15.33 2.02
N GLU A 98 4.29 -15.56 1.55
CA GLU A 98 4.96 -16.86 1.53
C GLU A 98 5.23 -17.40 2.93
N GLU A 99 5.71 -16.55 3.85
CA GLU A 99 5.90 -16.94 5.25
C GLU A 99 4.58 -17.28 5.93
N ILE A 100 3.52 -16.51 5.69
CA ILE A 100 2.19 -16.78 6.26
C ILE A 100 1.64 -18.12 5.74
N ARG A 101 1.79 -18.38 4.42
CA ARG A 101 1.41 -19.67 3.82
C ARG A 101 2.20 -20.85 4.39
N LYS A 102 3.48 -20.65 4.70
CA LYS A 102 4.29 -21.68 5.35
C LYS A 102 3.74 -22.03 6.73
N VAL A 103 3.42 -21.03 7.55
CA VAL A 103 2.80 -21.23 8.87
C VAL A 103 1.48 -21.99 8.75
N ARG A 104 0.62 -21.61 7.78
CA ARG A 104 -0.62 -22.33 7.49
C ARG A 104 -0.37 -23.81 7.15
N SER A 105 0.61 -24.08 6.28
CA SER A 105 0.97 -25.45 5.89
C SER A 105 1.51 -26.27 7.06
N ASP A 106 2.28 -25.65 7.96
CA ASP A 106 2.83 -26.33 9.13
C ASP A 106 1.71 -26.69 10.13
N LEU A 107 0.68 -25.85 10.28
CA LEU A 107 -0.54 -26.17 11.05
C LEU A 107 -1.36 -27.29 10.39
N GLU A 108 -1.50 -27.30 9.06
CA GLU A 108 -2.19 -28.38 8.33
C GLU A 108 -1.48 -29.73 8.52
N LYS A 109 -0.14 -29.75 8.49
CA LYS A 109 0.64 -30.96 8.79
C LYS A 109 0.46 -31.39 10.25
N ALA A 110 0.36 -30.43 11.17
CA ALA A 110 0.08 -30.74 12.57
C ALA A 110 -1.28 -31.43 12.71
N ALA A 111 -2.32 -30.92 12.04
CA ALA A 111 -3.65 -31.53 12.02
C ALA A 111 -3.60 -32.99 11.53
N GLN A 112 -2.86 -33.26 10.45
CA GLN A 112 -2.73 -34.60 9.89
C GLN A 112 -2.04 -35.58 10.86
N GLU A 113 -0.97 -35.16 11.53
CA GLU A 113 -0.25 -36.01 12.47
C GLU A 113 -1.06 -36.27 13.75
N VAL A 114 -1.78 -35.26 14.26
CA VAL A 114 -2.69 -35.41 15.41
C VAL A 114 -3.82 -36.37 15.07
N SER A 115 -4.48 -36.21 13.92
CA SER A 115 -5.56 -37.10 13.47
C SER A 115 -5.07 -38.54 13.27
N ARG A 116 -3.88 -38.73 12.70
CA ARG A 116 -3.27 -40.07 12.56
C ARG A 116 -3.01 -40.74 13.91
N LEU A 117 -2.54 -39.97 14.89
CA LEU A 117 -2.31 -40.48 16.24
C LEU A 117 -3.64 -40.80 16.93
N GLN A 118 -4.64 -39.93 16.82
CA GLN A 118 -6.01 -40.17 17.34
C GLN A 118 -6.55 -41.52 16.83
N GLY A 119 -6.48 -41.79 15.52
CA GLY A 119 -6.89 -43.08 14.96
C GLY A 119 -6.09 -44.28 15.51
N THR A 120 -4.82 -44.08 15.87
CA THR A 120 -4.02 -45.13 16.54
C THR A 120 -4.56 -45.44 17.95
N PHE A 121 -4.97 -44.39 18.68
CA PHE A 121 -5.61 -44.56 19.99
C PHE A 121 -6.99 -45.24 19.86
N GLU A 122 -7.79 -44.88 18.86
CA GLU A 122 -9.09 -45.53 18.61
C GLU A 122 -8.93 -47.04 18.38
N VAL A 123 -7.98 -47.45 17.54
CA VAL A 123 -7.67 -48.86 17.29
C VAL A 123 -7.24 -49.58 18.57
N ALA A 124 -6.44 -48.93 19.42
CA ALA A 124 -6.02 -49.49 20.70
C ALA A 124 -7.21 -49.67 21.66
N PHE A 125 -8.15 -48.72 21.72
CA PHE A 125 -9.35 -48.83 22.57
C PHE A 125 -10.34 -49.87 22.06
N VAL A 126 -10.55 -49.99 20.75
CA VAL A 126 -11.37 -51.07 20.18
C VAL A 126 -10.75 -52.42 20.52
N SER A 127 -9.43 -52.57 20.36
CA SER A 127 -8.70 -53.79 20.71
C SER A 127 -8.79 -54.13 22.21
N LEU A 128 -8.83 -53.11 23.08
CA LEU A 128 -9.06 -53.29 24.52
C LEU A 128 -10.47 -53.81 24.81
N ILE A 129 -11.50 -53.23 24.18
CA ILE A 129 -12.91 -53.62 24.35
C ILE A 129 -13.14 -55.06 23.88
N ASP A 130 -12.54 -55.44 22.75
CA ASP A 130 -12.66 -56.77 22.16
C ASP A 130 -11.78 -57.82 22.88
N GLY A 131 -10.96 -57.41 23.85
CA GLY A 131 -10.09 -58.28 24.63
C GLY A 131 -8.82 -58.76 23.92
N TYR A 132 -8.44 -58.13 22.80
CA TYR A 132 -7.22 -58.44 22.06
C TYR A 132 -5.96 -57.86 22.69
N CYS A 133 -6.07 -56.82 23.52
CA CYS A 133 -4.97 -56.28 24.32
C CYS A 133 -5.45 -55.82 25.70
N GLN A 134 -4.52 -55.56 26.62
CA GLN A 134 -4.81 -54.93 27.92
C GLN A 134 -3.78 -53.85 28.24
N PHE A 135 -4.17 -52.86 29.04
CA PHE A 135 -3.20 -51.98 29.71
C PHE A 135 -2.72 -52.63 31.00
N SER A 136 -1.46 -52.39 31.40
CA SER A 136 -0.87 -53.04 32.57
C SER A 136 -1.56 -52.69 33.90
N ASN A 137 -2.25 -51.55 33.97
CA ASN A 137 -3.04 -51.14 35.12
C ASN A 137 -4.12 -50.10 34.71
N HIS A 138 -5.00 -49.77 35.67
CA HIS A 138 -6.06 -48.79 35.47
C HIS A 138 -5.53 -47.38 35.19
N GLU A 139 -4.42 -46.99 35.81
CA GLU A 139 -3.80 -45.67 35.64
C GLU A 139 -3.34 -45.43 34.20
N LEU A 140 -2.69 -46.41 33.56
CA LEU A 140 -2.28 -46.32 32.16
C LEU A 140 -3.47 -46.28 31.21
N THR A 141 -4.58 -46.94 31.58
CA THR A 141 -5.83 -46.85 30.81
C THR A 141 -6.42 -45.43 30.89
N GLN A 142 -6.41 -44.83 32.08
CA GLN A 142 -6.88 -43.45 32.27
C GLN A 142 -6.00 -42.43 31.54
N HIS A 143 -4.67 -42.57 31.62
CA HIS A 143 -3.75 -41.71 30.88
C HIS A 143 -3.98 -41.79 29.39
N ALA A 144 -4.12 -43.00 28.83
CA ALA A 144 -4.40 -43.15 27.40
C ALA A 144 -5.71 -42.46 27.00
N LYS A 145 -6.73 -42.49 27.86
CA LYS A 145 -8.01 -41.81 27.60
C LYS A 145 -7.85 -40.30 27.61
N ILE A 146 -7.14 -39.75 28.60
CA ILE A 146 -6.86 -38.31 28.68
C ILE A 146 -6.10 -37.84 27.43
N ASP A 147 -5.08 -38.60 27.03
CA ASP A 147 -4.30 -38.28 25.82
C ASP A 147 -5.19 -38.31 24.56
N PHE A 148 -6.10 -39.28 24.45
CA PHE A 148 -7.06 -39.36 23.34
C PHE A 148 -8.04 -38.17 23.30
N ASP A 149 -8.67 -37.85 24.44
CA ASP A 149 -9.61 -36.73 24.55
C ASP A 149 -8.90 -35.40 24.21
N HIS A 150 -7.62 -35.26 24.60
CA HIS A 150 -6.79 -34.10 24.24
C HIS A 150 -6.55 -34.02 22.72
N LEU A 151 -6.18 -35.12 22.07
CA LEU A 151 -5.99 -35.17 20.61
C LEU A 151 -7.29 -34.84 19.85
N GLU A 152 -8.44 -35.32 20.34
CA GLU A 152 -9.75 -34.97 19.80
C GLU A 152 -10.01 -33.46 19.92
N GLY A 153 -9.77 -32.88 21.09
CA GLY A 153 -9.93 -31.44 21.32
C GLY A 153 -9.03 -30.58 20.43
N LEU A 154 -7.77 -30.99 20.25
CA LEU A 154 -6.83 -30.33 19.33
C LEU A 154 -7.34 -30.34 17.89
N THR A 155 -7.83 -31.50 17.44
CA THR A 155 -8.30 -31.72 16.07
C THR A 155 -9.58 -30.95 15.78
N LEU A 156 -10.53 -30.94 16.72
CA LEU A 156 -11.84 -30.34 16.52
C LEU A 156 -11.88 -28.83 16.78
N TYR A 157 -11.05 -28.33 17.70
CA TYR A 157 -11.20 -26.95 18.19
C TYR A 157 -9.92 -26.13 18.05
N SER A 158 -8.80 -26.58 18.61
CA SER A 158 -7.57 -25.77 18.68
C SER A 158 -6.96 -25.49 17.32
N ILE A 159 -6.62 -26.54 16.55
CA ILE A 159 -5.94 -26.39 15.27
C ILE A 159 -6.82 -25.62 14.25
N PRO A 160 -8.15 -25.90 14.13
CA PRO A 160 -9.03 -25.09 13.30
C PRO A 160 -9.05 -23.61 13.69
N ALA A 161 -9.06 -23.29 14.99
CA ALA A 161 -9.03 -21.90 15.46
C ALA A 161 -7.70 -21.20 15.11
N LEU A 162 -6.56 -21.89 15.19
CA LEU A 162 -5.26 -21.34 14.73
C LEU A 162 -5.27 -21.09 13.22
N LEU A 163 -5.79 -22.02 12.43
CA LEU A 163 -5.90 -21.87 10.97
C LEU A 163 -6.75 -20.65 10.60
N ALA A 164 -7.88 -20.43 11.27
CA ALA A 164 -8.73 -19.27 11.06
C ALA A 164 -8.00 -17.94 11.36
N MET A 165 -7.19 -17.89 12.43
CA MET A 165 -6.37 -16.73 12.74
C MET A 165 -5.30 -16.48 11.66
N VAL A 166 -4.68 -17.53 11.13
CA VAL A 166 -3.70 -17.42 10.03
C VAL A 166 -4.38 -16.91 8.76
N ASP A 167 -5.57 -17.42 8.41
CA ASP A 167 -6.32 -16.99 7.23
C ASP A 167 -6.71 -15.50 7.33
N GLN A 168 -7.13 -15.04 8.52
CA GLN A 168 -7.41 -13.63 8.76
C GLN A 168 -6.13 -12.76 8.70
N SER A 169 -5.01 -13.23 9.27
CA SER A 169 -3.71 -12.57 9.17
C SER A 169 -3.23 -12.45 7.73
N TYR A 170 -3.51 -13.46 6.90
CA TYR A 170 -3.20 -13.45 5.47
C TYR A 170 -3.97 -12.34 4.73
N ALA A 171 -5.28 -12.25 4.94
CA ALA A 171 -6.11 -11.22 4.33
C ALA A 171 -5.66 -9.79 4.75
N MET A 172 -5.24 -9.61 5.99
CA MET A 172 -4.68 -8.33 6.45
C MET A 172 -3.36 -7.99 5.77
N ALA A 173 -2.48 -8.97 5.55
CA ALA A 173 -1.23 -8.79 4.84
C ALA A 173 -1.47 -8.41 3.36
N GLU A 174 -2.42 -9.05 2.67
CA GLU A 174 -2.80 -8.69 1.30
C GLU A 174 -3.29 -7.24 1.20
N ASN A 175 -4.19 -6.84 2.10
CA ASN A 175 -4.72 -5.46 2.13
C ASN A 175 -3.62 -4.43 2.40
N ARG A 176 -2.69 -4.74 3.30
CA ARG A 176 -1.53 -3.88 3.58
C ARG A 176 -0.67 -3.70 2.32
N ILE A 177 -0.28 -4.79 1.66
CA ILE A 177 0.56 -4.75 0.44
C ILE A 177 -0.12 -3.93 -0.67
N ALA A 178 -1.43 -4.14 -0.88
CA ALA A 178 -2.19 -3.36 -1.85
C ALA A 178 -2.19 -1.86 -1.50
N SER A 179 -2.36 -1.50 -0.22
CA SER A 179 -2.34 -0.11 0.22
C SER A 179 -0.97 0.56 0.04
N GLU A 180 0.12 -0.17 0.30
CA GLU A 180 1.50 0.31 0.12
C GLU A 180 1.81 0.58 -1.36
N GLN A 181 1.37 -0.30 -2.27
CA GLN A 181 1.51 -0.08 -3.72
C GLN A 181 0.78 1.17 -4.22
N VAL A 182 -0.43 1.42 -3.71
CA VAL A 182 -1.19 2.63 -4.05
C VAL A 182 -0.48 3.89 -3.56
N GLN A 183 0.06 3.87 -2.33
CA GLN A 183 0.82 4.99 -1.80
C GLN A 183 2.10 5.26 -2.59
N LEU A 184 2.86 4.23 -2.95
CA LEU A 184 4.07 4.36 -3.78
C LEU A 184 3.74 4.97 -5.16
N SER A 185 2.68 4.51 -5.83
CA SER A 185 2.24 5.09 -7.10
C SER A 185 1.85 6.57 -6.96
N ASN A 186 1.21 6.95 -5.85
CA ASN A 186 0.86 8.35 -5.60
C ASN A 186 2.10 9.22 -5.34
N ILE A 187 3.10 8.71 -4.61
CA ILE A 187 4.37 9.41 -4.38
C ILE A 187 5.13 9.60 -5.70
N GLU A 188 5.18 8.58 -6.55
CA GLU A 188 5.82 8.68 -7.88
C GLU A 188 5.13 9.73 -8.77
N LYS A 189 3.80 9.73 -8.82
CA LYS A 189 3.02 10.74 -9.55
C LYS A 189 3.29 12.15 -9.04
N GLU A 190 3.36 12.33 -7.72
CA GLU A 190 3.63 13.62 -7.11
C GLU A 190 5.08 14.08 -7.35
N GLN A 191 6.06 13.17 -7.28
CA GLN A 191 7.44 13.49 -7.66
C GLN A 191 7.58 13.86 -9.15
N GLN A 192 6.84 13.19 -10.03
CA GLN A 192 6.81 13.51 -11.45
C GLN A 192 6.16 14.88 -11.70
N ARG A 193 5.09 15.21 -10.97
CA ARG A 193 4.45 16.53 -10.98
C ARG A 193 5.40 17.62 -10.49
N GLN A 194 6.14 17.38 -9.40
CA GLN A 194 7.12 18.33 -8.87
C GLN A 194 8.32 18.51 -9.83
N LYS A 195 8.80 17.45 -10.49
CA LYS A 195 9.83 17.54 -11.53
C LYS A 195 9.35 18.35 -12.73
N GLN A 196 8.11 18.15 -13.18
CA GLN A 196 7.50 18.94 -14.26
C GLN A 196 7.38 20.43 -13.89
N GLN A 197 6.98 20.72 -12.64
CA GLN A 197 6.89 22.09 -12.12
C GLN A 197 8.28 22.75 -11.99
N ALA A 198 9.31 22.00 -11.56
CA ALA A 198 10.68 22.50 -11.46
C ALA A 198 11.33 22.75 -12.83
N SER A 199 11.05 21.92 -13.84
CA SER A 199 11.53 22.15 -15.22
C SER A 199 10.83 23.34 -15.89
N ALA A 200 9.54 23.57 -15.61
CA ALA A 200 8.79 24.72 -16.13
C ALA A 200 9.30 26.07 -15.57
N ALA A 201 9.79 26.09 -14.32
CA ALA A 201 10.34 27.30 -13.70
C ALA A 201 11.69 27.77 -14.30
N ALA A 202 12.43 26.87 -14.97
CA ALA A 202 13.73 27.18 -15.57
C ALA A 202 13.63 27.74 -17.00
N ALA A 203 12.47 27.57 -17.67
CA ALA A 203 12.31 27.85 -19.10
C ALA A 203 11.27 28.95 -19.37
N ALA A 204 10.97 29.89 -18.46
CA ALA A 204 10.20 31.11 -18.80
C ALA A 204 11.07 32.36 -18.75
N ARG A 205 12.39 32.17 -18.90
CA ARG A 205 13.41 33.10 -18.50
C ARG A 205 14.30 33.46 -19.67
N TYR A 206 14.41 34.76 -19.95
CA TYR A 206 15.44 35.32 -20.80
C TYR A 206 16.46 36.03 -19.93
N GLN A 207 17.76 35.86 -20.21
CA GLN A 207 18.82 36.60 -19.54
C GLN A 207 19.92 36.95 -20.53
N ASN A 208 20.33 38.22 -20.52
CA ASN A 208 21.57 38.67 -21.15
C ASN A 208 22.44 39.42 -20.12
N GLY A 209 23.49 40.11 -20.57
CA GLY A 209 24.41 40.83 -19.71
C GLY A 209 23.79 41.97 -18.88
N ASN A 210 22.61 42.49 -19.29
CA ASN A 210 22.01 43.69 -18.68
C ASN A 210 20.60 43.45 -18.12
N VAL A 211 19.86 42.48 -18.65
CA VAL A 211 18.45 42.25 -18.35
C VAL A 211 18.16 40.77 -18.10
N LEU A 212 17.35 40.51 -17.09
CA LEU A 212 16.70 39.24 -16.82
C LEU A 212 15.18 39.45 -16.89
N VAL A 213 14.49 38.71 -17.75
CA VAL A 213 13.02 38.71 -17.83
C VAL A 213 12.49 37.32 -17.52
N LYS A 214 11.46 37.24 -16.69
CA LYS A 214 10.83 35.98 -16.31
C LYS A 214 9.31 36.10 -16.35
N VAL A 215 8.61 35.18 -17.01
CA VAL A 215 7.16 35.03 -16.83
C VAL A 215 6.90 34.45 -15.45
N GLU A 216 6.14 35.17 -14.62
CA GLU A 216 5.84 34.80 -13.24
C GLU A 216 4.52 34.04 -13.10
N ASN A 217 3.50 34.41 -13.89
CA ASN A 217 2.19 33.78 -13.86
C ASN A 217 1.42 34.02 -15.17
N PHE A 218 0.58 33.07 -15.58
CA PHE A 218 -0.44 33.26 -16.60
C PHE A 218 -1.71 32.51 -16.17
N ASP A 219 -2.82 33.23 -16.01
CA ASP A 219 -4.08 32.69 -15.48
C ASP A 219 -5.15 32.45 -16.57
N GLY A 220 -4.76 32.47 -17.85
CA GLY A 220 -5.68 32.37 -19.00
C GLY A 220 -6.14 33.73 -19.53
N SER A 221 -6.07 34.80 -18.73
CA SER A 221 -6.48 36.16 -19.11
C SER A 221 -5.41 37.22 -18.87
N ASN A 222 -4.50 37.01 -17.93
CA ASN A 222 -3.47 37.97 -17.54
C ASN A 222 -2.10 37.30 -17.54
N VAL A 223 -1.14 37.93 -18.21
CA VAL A 223 0.27 37.53 -18.18
C VAL A 223 1.00 38.44 -17.22
N THR A 224 1.57 37.87 -16.16
CA THR A 224 2.45 38.58 -15.22
C THR A 224 3.89 38.18 -15.49
N PHE A 225 4.77 39.16 -15.67
CA PHE A 225 6.21 38.94 -15.85
C PHE A 225 7.03 39.89 -14.99
N SER A 226 8.27 39.50 -14.68
CA SER A 226 9.24 40.32 -13.97
C SER A 226 10.40 40.70 -14.87
N VAL A 227 10.95 41.89 -14.62
CA VAL A 227 12.14 42.41 -15.27
C VAL A 227 13.12 42.83 -14.20
N THR A 228 14.31 42.27 -14.26
CA THR A 228 15.44 42.58 -13.38
C THR A 228 16.53 43.26 -14.19
N ASN A 229 17.01 44.41 -13.73
CA ASN A 229 18.24 45.00 -14.25
C ASN A 229 19.42 44.27 -13.60
N VAL A 230 20.10 43.40 -14.36
CA VAL A 230 21.28 42.66 -13.88
C VAL A 230 22.59 43.34 -14.27
N GLY A 231 22.52 44.46 -14.99
CA GLY A 231 23.68 45.28 -15.32
C GLY A 231 24.33 45.89 -14.08
N SER A 232 25.61 46.20 -14.17
CA SER A 232 26.40 46.75 -13.06
C SER A 232 26.31 48.28 -12.94
N GLN A 233 25.88 48.99 -13.99
CA GLN A 233 25.74 50.44 -14.05
C GLN A 233 24.57 50.87 -14.95
N GLY A 234 23.98 52.03 -14.66
CA GLY A 234 22.86 52.60 -15.43
C GLY A 234 21.49 52.01 -15.05
N SER A 235 20.44 52.82 -15.18
CA SER A 235 19.06 52.39 -14.93
C SER A 235 18.39 51.93 -16.21
N LEU A 236 17.74 50.76 -16.17
CA LEU A 236 16.93 50.24 -17.27
C LEU A 236 15.58 50.96 -17.29
N GLN A 237 15.18 51.51 -18.44
CA GLN A 237 13.89 52.17 -18.60
C GLN A 237 13.02 51.36 -19.55
N PRO A 238 12.10 50.53 -19.04
CA PRO A 238 11.22 49.75 -19.89
C PRO A 238 10.26 50.64 -20.67
N ASN A 239 10.15 50.39 -21.97
CA ASN A 239 9.22 51.07 -22.86
C ASN A 239 8.23 50.04 -23.43
N PHE A 240 7.17 49.78 -22.67
CA PHE A 240 6.21 48.70 -22.97
C PHE A 240 4.96 49.15 -23.69
N ASN A 241 4.60 50.43 -23.62
CA ASN A 241 3.37 50.94 -24.21
C ASN A 241 3.66 52.14 -25.08
N THR A 242 2.82 52.32 -26.10
CA THR A 242 2.68 53.59 -26.79
C THR A 242 1.28 54.15 -26.55
N PHE A 243 1.19 55.45 -26.34
CA PHE A 243 -0.08 56.16 -26.21
C PHE A 243 -0.28 57.01 -27.45
N ASN A 244 -1.30 56.66 -28.24
CA ASN A 244 -1.71 57.43 -29.39
C ASN A 244 -3.08 58.04 -29.11
N ALA A 245 -3.20 59.35 -29.32
CA ALA A 245 -4.47 60.05 -29.29
C ALA A 245 -4.76 60.58 -30.70
N TYR A 246 -5.89 60.20 -31.28
CA TYR A 246 -6.33 60.75 -32.55
C TYR A 246 -7.78 61.18 -32.47
N ARG A 247 -8.13 62.17 -33.28
CA ARG A 247 -9.49 62.68 -33.38
C ARG A 247 -10.21 61.96 -34.50
N THR A 248 -11.35 61.33 -34.21
CA THR A 248 -12.20 60.69 -35.20
C THR A 248 -12.81 61.73 -36.14
N GLU A 249 -13.39 61.27 -37.27
CA GLU A 249 -14.14 62.13 -38.19
C GLU A 249 -15.36 62.81 -37.54
N SER A 250 -15.92 62.21 -36.47
CA SER A 250 -16.99 62.79 -35.65
C SER A 250 -16.48 63.82 -34.62
N GLY A 251 -15.17 64.04 -34.53
CA GLY A 251 -14.56 64.99 -33.61
C GLY A 251 -14.25 64.43 -32.21
N GLU A 252 -14.51 63.14 -31.97
CA GLU A 252 -14.22 62.43 -30.72
C GLU A 252 -12.72 62.17 -30.58
N LEU A 253 -12.17 62.40 -29.38
CA LEU A 253 -10.75 62.14 -29.10
C LEU A 253 -10.63 60.72 -28.55
N VAL A 254 -10.05 59.81 -29.32
CA VAL A 254 -9.85 58.41 -28.94
C VAL A 254 -8.41 58.23 -28.47
N TYR A 255 -8.26 57.70 -27.25
CA TYR A 255 -6.98 57.32 -26.68
C TYR A 255 -6.81 55.81 -26.82
N LYS A 256 -5.79 55.38 -27.56
CA LYS A 256 -5.42 53.98 -27.68
C LYS A 256 -4.05 53.77 -27.03
N SER A 257 -4.01 52.95 -26.00
CA SER A 257 -2.76 52.39 -25.49
C SER A 257 -2.48 51.11 -26.26
N GLU A 258 -1.36 51.04 -26.94
CA GLU A 258 -0.92 49.83 -27.65
C GLU A 258 0.28 49.24 -26.91
N SER A 259 0.21 47.94 -26.60
CA SER A 259 1.35 47.19 -26.09
C SER A 259 2.40 47.08 -27.21
N LEU A 260 3.65 47.39 -26.88
CA LEU A 260 4.82 47.12 -27.73
C LEU A 260 5.28 45.66 -27.63
N LEU A 261 4.76 44.90 -26.67
CA LEU A 261 4.94 43.46 -26.63
C LEU A 261 3.86 42.79 -27.46
N ASN A 262 4.27 41.81 -28.27
CA ASN A 262 3.38 41.01 -29.09
C ASN A 262 3.15 39.66 -28.41
N LEU A 263 1.89 39.23 -28.34
CA LEU A 263 1.51 37.93 -27.79
C LEU A 263 0.91 37.10 -28.92
N ALA A 264 1.44 35.91 -29.18
CA ALA A 264 0.96 35.04 -30.24
C ALA A 264 0.75 33.60 -29.73
N ASP A 265 -0.18 32.88 -30.33
CA ASP A 265 -0.31 31.43 -30.13
C ASP A 265 0.70 30.64 -30.99
N THR A 266 0.73 29.32 -30.82
CA THR A 266 1.60 28.41 -31.61
C THR A 266 1.25 28.34 -33.10
N ALA A 267 0.06 28.78 -33.51
CA ALA A 267 -0.34 28.90 -34.90
C ALA A 267 0.10 30.25 -35.52
N GLY A 268 0.70 31.14 -34.74
CA GLY A 268 1.15 32.46 -35.16
C GLY A 268 0.03 33.51 -35.15
N ASN A 269 -1.11 33.23 -34.54
CA ASN A 269 -2.19 34.19 -34.41
C ASN A 269 -1.86 35.18 -33.28
N THR A 270 -1.79 36.46 -33.62
CA THR A 270 -1.61 37.53 -32.63
C THR A 270 -2.87 37.68 -31.77
N LEU A 271 -2.66 37.72 -30.45
CA LEU A 271 -3.68 38.00 -29.45
C LEU A 271 -3.62 39.48 -29.07
N GLU A 272 -4.77 40.15 -29.07
CA GLU A 272 -4.88 41.53 -28.65
C GLU A 272 -4.66 41.65 -27.13
N THR A 273 -3.78 42.55 -26.72
CA THR A 273 -3.43 42.81 -25.31
C THR A 273 -3.79 44.22 -24.89
N MET A 274 -4.24 44.37 -23.65
CA MET A 274 -4.68 45.63 -23.06
C MET A 274 -3.53 46.35 -22.37
N GLY A 275 -2.53 46.81 -23.12
CA GLY A 275 -1.38 47.54 -22.57
C GLY A 275 -0.66 46.80 -21.42
N ILE A 276 0.33 47.45 -20.81
CA ILE A 276 1.18 46.86 -19.77
C ILE A 276 1.22 47.79 -18.56
N ALA A 277 0.87 47.28 -17.38
CA ALA A 277 0.92 48.02 -16.13
C ALA A 277 2.04 47.49 -15.23
N GLU A 278 2.74 48.39 -14.53
CA GLU A 278 3.65 48.00 -13.44
C GLU A 278 2.82 47.60 -12.20
N LEU A 279 3.12 46.43 -11.63
CA LEU A 279 2.59 46.00 -10.34
C LEU A 279 3.48 46.54 -9.23
N SER A 280 3.18 47.75 -8.76
CA SER A 280 3.94 48.42 -7.70
C SER A 280 3.04 48.93 -6.58
N SER A 281 3.56 48.96 -5.35
CA SER A 281 2.89 49.56 -4.19
C SER A 281 3.13 51.06 -4.06
N ARG A 282 3.95 51.65 -4.95
CA ARG A 282 4.32 53.07 -4.95
C ARG A 282 4.12 53.63 -6.36
N GLY A 283 3.03 54.34 -6.58
CA GLY A 283 2.77 55.01 -7.85
C GLY A 283 3.89 56.01 -8.17
N GLY A 284 4.66 55.73 -9.23
CA GLY A 284 5.77 56.55 -9.68
C GLY A 284 5.63 56.87 -11.15
N ASN A 285 5.82 58.14 -11.52
CA ASN A 285 5.72 58.61 -12.90
C ASN A 285 6.93 58.21 -13.78
N ASN A 286 8.01 57.65 -13.19
CA ASN A 286 9.21 57.21 -13.90
C ASN A 286 9.44 55.70 -13.73
N LEU A 287 9.27 54.95 -14.83
CA LEU A 287 9.56 53.52 -14.95
C LEU A 287 11.07 53.30 -15.15
N SER A 288 11.85 53.45 -14.07
CA SER A 288 13.30 53.23 -14.11
C SER A 288 13.69 52.15 -13.10
N ILE A 289 14.35 51.09 -13.57
CA ILE A 289 14.79 49.92 -12.80
C ILE A 289 16.29 50.04 -12.52
N SER A 290 16.65 50.23 -11.26
CA SER A 290 18.03 50.35 -10.80
C SER A 290 18.79 49.02 -10.93
N PRO A 291 20.13 49.03 -11.02
CA PRO A 291 20.93 47.80 -10.93
C PRO A 291 20.55 46.94 -9.73
N GLY A 292 20.29 45.65 -9.97
CA GLY A 292 19.83 44.67 -8.97
C GLY A 292 18.35 44.75 -8.60
N GLU A 293 17.61 45.75 -9.08
CA GLU A 293 16.17 45.90 -8.83
C GLU A 293 15.36 44.99 -9.76
N THR A 294 14.28 44.42 -9.23
CA THR A 294 13.30 43.65 -9.99
C THR A 294 11.93 44.33 -9.90
N ARG A 295 11.30 44.55 -11.05
CA ARG A 295 9.93 45.06 -11.14
C ARG A 295 9.01 44.05 -11.81
N LYS A 296 7.74 44.07 -11.42
CA LYS A 296 6.71 43.18 -11.98
C LYS A 296 5.75 43.97 -12.84
N PHE A 297 5.31 43.36 -13.92
CA PHE A 297 4.41 43.92 -14.91
C PHE A 297 3.29 42.93 -15.21
N VAL A 298 2.13 43.45 -15.57
CA VAL A 298 0.97 42.67 -15.99
C VAL A 298 0.40 43.22 -17.30
N THR A 299 -0.05 42.32 -18.16
CA THR A 299 -0.87 42.63 -19.33
C THR A 299 -2.08 41.70 -19.38
N SER A 300 -3.22 42.20 -19.83
CA SER A 300 -4.46 41.43 -19.96
C SER A 300 -4.73 41.13 -21.44
N ILE A 301 -5.25 39.96 -21.73
CA ILE A 301 -5.62 39.52 -23.08
C ILE A 301 -7.09 39.88 -23.31
N ALA A 302 -7.42 40.48 -24.45
CA ALA A 302 -8.77 40.95 -24.74
C ALA A 302 -9.80 39.83 -24.96
N SER A 303 -9.35 38.60 -25.22
CA SER A 303 -10.19 37.42 -25.44
C SER A 303 -9.68 36.25 -24.60
N GLU A 304 -10.61 35.47 -24.05
CA GLU A 304 -10.29 34.29 -23.24
C GLU A 304 -9.51 33.27 -24.09
N VAL A 305 -8.35 32.85 -23.57
CA VAL A 305 -7.51 31.84 -24.22
C VAL A 305 -7.91 30.46 -23.69
N ALA A 306 -8.02 29.47 -24.59
CA ALA A 306 -8.35 28.10 -24.20
C ALA A 306 -7.31 27.54 -23.20
N PRO A 307 -7.73 26.73 -22.22
CA PRO A 307 -6.79 26.09 -21.30
C PRO A 307 -5.72 25.27 -22.02
N HIS A 308 -4.52 25.22 -21.46
CA HIS A 308 -3.34 24.52 -22.01
C HIS A 308 -2.76 25.11 -23.30
N THR A 309 -3.23 26.27 -23.75
CA THR A 309 -2.67 26.92 -24.94
C THR A 309 -1.27 27.45 -24.68
N GLN A 310 -0.32 27.08 -25.53
CA GLN A 310 1.02 27.67 -25.55
C GLN A 310 0.99 28.99 -26.32
N LEU A 311 1.47 30.02 -25.64
CA LEU A 311 1.61 31.40 -26.08
C LEU A 311 3.09 31.79 -26.12
N SER A 312 3.40 32.82 -26.88
CA SER A 312 4.73 33.40 -27.04
C SER A 312 4.63 34.90 -26.84
N LEU A 313 5.28 35.42 -25.80
CA LEU A 313 5.41 36.86 -25.55
C LEU A 313 6.75 37.34 -26.13
N GLU A 314 6.66 38.13 -27.17
CA GLU A 314 7.77 38.69 -27.90
C GLU A 314 8.16 40.06 -27.31
N PHE A 315 9.46 40.22 -27.08
CA PHE A 315 10.09 41.42 -26.58
C PHE A 315 10.99 42.01 -27.67
N PRO A 316 10.54 43.07 -28.36
CA PRO A 316 11.40 43.79 -29.28
C PRO A 316 12.59 44.42 -28.54
N ALA A 317 13.76 44.44 -29.17
CA ALA A 317 15.02 44.90 -28.60
C ALA A 317 14.93 46.29 -27.94
N LYS A 318 14.13 47.17 -28.55
CA LYS A 318 13.92 48.55 -28.12
C LYS A 318 13.11 48.69 -26.82
N VAL A 319 12.32 47.69 -26.42
CA VAL A 319 11.46 47.80 -25.23
C VAL A 319 12.27 47.71 -23.93
N LEU A 320 13.42 47.03 -23.98
CA LEU A 320 14.31 46.79 -22.84
C LEU A 320 15.78 47.08 -23.14
N ASN A 321 16.07 47.75 -24.26
CA ASN A 321 17.43 48.04 -24.75
C ASN A 321 18.32 46.78 -24.79
N THR A 322 17.79 45.67 -25.28
CA THR A 322 18.55 44.45 -25.56
C THR A 322 19.19 44.51 -26.95
N GLU A 323 20.19 43.67 -27.21
CA GLU A 323 20.87 43.64 -28.52
C GLU A 323 20.00 43.08 -29.64
N GLN A 324 19.10 42.15 -29.29
CA GLN A 324 18.21 41.45 -30.20
C GLN A 324 16.82 41.29 -29.57
N ASP A 325 15.83 41.08 -30.43
CA ASP A 325 14.49 40.67 -30.04
C ASP A 325 14.56 39.27 -29.40
N PHE A 326 13.69 39.00 -28.43
CA PHE A 326 13.61 37.68 -27.81
C PHE A 326 12.17 37.31 -27.49
N THR A 327 11.90 36.02 -27.39
CA THR A 327 10.56 35.49 -27.11
C THR A 327 10.58 34.62 -25.87
N LEU A 328 9.56 34.76 -25.04
CA LEU A 328 9.28 33.88 -23.91
C LEU A 328 8.01 33.11 -24.24
N SER A 329 8.10 31.79 -24.45
CA SER A 329 6.88 30.99 -24.61
C SER A 329 6.41 30.41 -23.27
N PHE A 330 5.10 30.34 -23.09
CA PHE A 330 4.45 29.89 -21.87
C PHE A 330 3.00 29.46 -22.11
N SER A 331 2.39 28.81 -21.14
CA SER A 331 1.00 28.37 -21.11
C SER A 331 0.55 28.39 -19.66
N ASP A 332 -0.75 28.22 -19.43
CA ASP A 332 -1.35 28.14 -18.09
C ASP A 332 -0.85 26.93 -17.27
N THR A 333 -0.12 26.00 -17.91
CA THR A 333 0.34 24.75 -17.33
C THR A 333 1.82 24.44 -17.58
N THR A 334 2.52 25.20 -18.43
CA THR A 334 3.91 24.96 -18.83
C THR A 334 4.56 26.24 -19.35
N ALA A 335 5.77 26.59 -18.92
CA ALA A 335 6.56 27.67 -19.56
C ALA A 335 7.78 27.13 -20.31
N VAL A 336 7.98 27.56 -21.56
CA VAL A 336 9.08 27.12 -22.46
C VAL A 336 9.65 28.32 -23.24
N ALA A 337 10.88 28.74 -22.99
CA ALA A 337 11.49 29.91 -23.60
C ALA A 337 12.31 29.43 -24.79
N THR A 338 12.01 29.96 -25.96
CA THR A 338 12.77 29.73 -27.17
C THR A 338 13.46 31.04 -27.53
N ALA A 339 14.79 31.05 -27.44
CA ALA A 339 15.57 32.11 -28.06
C ALA A 339 15.56 31.86 -29.57
N ASN A 340 15.09 32.82 -30.37
CA ASN A 340 15.33 32.81 -31.80
C ASN A 340 16.83 33.02 -32.03
N VAL A 341 17.55 31.92 -32.21
CA VAL A 341 18.88 31.95 -32.83
C VAL A 341 18.61 31.80 -34.31
N ASN A 342 18.78 32.88 -35.07
CA ASN A 342 18.68 32.87 -36.53
C ASN A 342 19.52 31.75 -37.15
#